data_AF-A0A8S0U0F2-F1
#
_entry.id   AF-A0A8S0U0F2-F1
#
_cell.length_a   1.000
_cell.length_b   1.000
_cell.length_c   1.000
_cell.angle_alpha   90.00
_cell.angle_beta   90.00
_cell.angle_gamma   90.00
#
_symmetry.space_group_name_H-M   'P 1'
#
loop_
_entity.id
_entity.type
_entity.pdbx_description
1 polymer ?
#
loop_
_entity_poly.entity_id
_entity_poly.type
_entity_poly.pdbx_seq_one_letter_code
_entity_poly.pdbx_strand_id
1 'polypeptide(L)'
;MDLGMTETRSKMNEEHLKRLDKEIADLGVVFKTNDQLLQALCTRQDRMEQMMGEMKANPESMVLMLAQLAGNRADYKEKQVEGYGLSSLASGDNLKGNETKSGNFNRNKEMRMATKLPKIDFPYFSGEGPREWLRKANKYFQIH
;
A
#
# COMPACT_ATOMS: atom_id res chain seq x y z
N MET A 1 -19.95 67.65 -19.40
CA MET A 1 -20.47 66.27 -19.27
C MET A 1 -19.28 65.29 -19.28
N ASP A 2 -18.39 65.34 -18.29
CA ASP A 2 -17.12 64.57 -18.33
C ASP A 2 -16.85 63.76 -17.04
N LEU A 3 -17.61 64.00 -15.97
CA LEU A 3 -17.44 63.29 -14.69
C LEU A 3 -17.90 61.82 -14.71
N GLY A 4 -18.86 61.45 -15.57
CA GLY A 4 -19.38 60.06 -15.61
C GLY A 4 -18.41 59.05 -16.22
N MET A 5 -17.57 59.49 -17.17
CA MET A 5 -16.58 58.64 -17.84
C MET A 5 -15.37 58.36 -16.93
N THR A 6 -14.95 59.33 -16.14
CA THR A 6 -13.85 59.18 -15.17
C THR A 6 -14.24 58.31 -13.99
N GLU A 7 -15.47 58.42 -13.50
CA GLU A 7 -15.99 57.59 -12.40
C GLU A 7 -16.10 56.11 -12.81
N THR A 8 -16.53 55.83 -14.04
CA THR A 8 -16.61 54.45 -14.57
C THR A 8 -15.23 53.82 -14.70
N ARG A 9 -14.24 54.57 -15.19
CA ARG A 9 -12.85 54.12 -15.28
C ARG A 9 -12.24 53.87 -13.90
N SER A 10 -12.56 54.69 -12.91
CA SER A 10 -12.11 54.51 -11.53
C SER A 10 -12.63 53.21 -10.92
N LYS A 11 -13.94 52.92 -11.08
CA LYS A 11 -14.55 51.68 -10.58
C LYS A 11 -13.94 50.43 -11.23
N MET A 12 -13.72 50.47 -12.54
CA MET A 12 -13.04 49.39 -13.27
C MET A 12 -11.63 49.13 -12.71
N ASN A 13 -10.84 50.19 -12.49
CA ASN A 13 -9.50 50.06 -11.92
C ASN A 13 -9.53 49.48 -10.50
N GLU A 14 -10.49 49.91 -9.67
CA GLU A 14 -10.66 49.39 -8.32
C GLU A 14 -10.99 47.89 -8.32
N GLU A 15 -11.86 47.44 -9.24
CA GLU A 15 -12.16 46.01 -9.40
C GLU A 15 -10.93 45.21 -9.86
N HIS A 16 -10.14 45.75 -10.78
CA HIS A 16 -8.89 45.11 -11.21
C HIS A 16 -7.89 44.96 -10.06
N LEU A 17 -7.74 45.98 -9.22
CA LEU A 17 -6.89 45.89 -8.03
C LEU A 17 -7.38 44.81 -7.06
N LYS A 18 -8.70 44.74 -6.79
CA LYS A 18 -9.28 43.70 -5.95
C LYS A 18 -9.04 42.29 -6.50
N ARG A 19 -9.07 42.11 -7.83
CA ARG A 19 -8.76 40.82 -8.47
C ARG A 19 -7.29 40.45 -8.28
N LEU A 20 -6.37 41.38 -8.47
CA LEU A 20 -4.94 41.14 -8.28
C LEU A 20 -4.62 40.80 -6.82
N ASP A 21 -5.20 41.49 -5.84
CA ASP A 21 -5.01 41.18 -4.42
C ASP A 21 -5.49 39.77 -4.08
N LYS A 22 -6.62 39.36 -4.66
CA LYS A 22 -7.13 37.99 -4.50
C LYS A 22 -6.20 36.96 -5.13
N GLU A 23 -5.73 37.18 -6.35
CA GLU A 23 -4.79 36.28 -7.01
C GLU A 23 -3.47 36.14 -6.23
N ILE A 24 -2.95 37.23 -5.68
CA ILE A 24 -1.75 37.21 -4.82
C ILE A 24 -2.01 36.38 -3.56
N ALA A 25 -3.17 36.54 -2.92
CA ALA A 25 -3.54 35.77 -1.73
C ALA A 25 -3.64 34.27 -2.05
N ASP A 26 -4.30 33.89 -3.15
CA ASP A 26 -4.47 32.51 -3.60
C ASP A 26 -3.12 31.87 -3.94
N LEU A 27 -2.24 32.59 -4.66
CA LEU A 27 -0.87 32.15 -4.93
C LEU A 27 -0.09 31.94 -3.62
N GLY A 28 -0.23 32.84 -2.64
CA GLY A 28 0.38 32.72 -1.33
C GLY A 28 -0.02 31.43 -0.59
N VAL A 29 -1.27 30.96 -0.75
CA VAL A 29 -1.72 29.68 -0.20
C VAL A 29 -1.04 28.52 -0.93
N VAL A 30 -0.97 28.56 -2.27
CA VAL A 30 -0.31 27.52 -3.07
C VAL A 30 1.15 27.36 -2.71
N PHE A 31 1.90 28.47 -2.58
CA PHE A 31 3.30 28.43 -2.14
C PHE A 31 3.46 27.75 -0.78
N LYS A 32 2.64 28.11 0.21
CA LYS A 32 2.66 27.47 1.54
C LYS A 32 2.38 25.97 1.46
N THR A 33 1.43 25.54 0.64
CA THR A 33 1.12 24.11 0.48
C THR A 33 2.26 23.35 -0.20
N ASN A 34 2.90 23.97 -1.20
CA ASN A 34 4.05 23.38 -1.88
C ASN A 34 5.26 23.28 -0.95
N ASP A 35 5.52 24.29 -0.13
CA ASP A 35 6.59 24.26 0.88
C ASP A 35 6.37 23.14 1.90
N GLN A 36 5.13 22.97 2.38
CA GLN A 36 4.78 21.86 3.27
C GLN A 36 4.99 20.49 2.62
N LEU A 37 4.62 20.35 1.33
CA LEU A 37 4.83 19.12 0.58
C LEU A 37 6.33 18.83 0.39
N LEU A 38 7.12 19.84 0.02
CA LEU A 38 8.57 19.73 -0.12
C LEU A 38 9.21 19.30 1.20
N GLN A 39 8.82 19.93 2.31
CA GLN A 39 9.33 19.56 3.64
C GLN A 39 8.99 18.10 4.02
N ALA A 40 7.77 17.66 3.72
CA ALA A 40 7.35 16.28 3.95
C ALA A 40 8.15 15.28 3.10
N LEU A 41 8.43 15.62 1.84
CA LEU A 41 9.24 14.81 0.94
C LEU A 41 10.69 14.73 1.39
N CYS A 42 11.31 15.85 1.78
CA CYS A 42 12.67 15.87 2.34
C CYS A 42 12.76 15.00 3.60
N THR A 43 11.84 15.20 4.54
CA THR A 43 11.79 14.39 5.78
C THR A 43 11.64 12.89 5.48
N ARG A 44 10.83 12.53 4.47
CA ARG A 44 10.68 11.14 4.04
C ARG A 44 11.97 10.59 3.43
N GLN A 45 12.66 11.39 2.61
CA GLN A 45 13.93 11.01 2.00
C GLN A 45 15.00 10.76 3.06
N ASP A 46 15.17 11.68 4.02
CA ASP A 46 16.15 11.54 5.09
C ASP A 46 15.95 10.24 5.89
N ARG A 47 14.69 9.88 6.16
CA ARG A 47 14.34 8.60 6.83
C ARG A 47 14.70 7.38 5.99
N MET A 48 14.49 7.43 4.68
CA MET A 48 14.89 6.34 3.78
C MET A 48 16.41 6.22 3.69
N GLU A 49 17.13 7.34 3.65
CA GLU A 49 18.60 7.35 3.64
C GLU A 49 19.16 6.78 4.95
N GLN A 50 18.55 7.11 6.09
CA GLN A 50 18.90 6.52 7.38
C GLN A 50 18.71 5.00 7.38
N MET A 51 17.55 4.52 6.93
CA MET A 51 17.27 3.07 6.83
C MET A 51 18.24 2.38 5.88
N MET A 52 18.56 2.99 4.74
CA MET A 52 19.54 2.45 3.79
C MET A 52 20.95 2.40 4.39
N GLY A 53 21.32 3.39 5.20
CA GLY A 53 22.57 3.40 5.96
C GLY A 53 22.64 2.24 6.96
N GLU A 54 21.57 2.02 7.73
CA GLU A 54 21.46 0.89 8.67
C GLU A 54 21.48 -0.47 7.94
N MET A 55 20.80 -0.57 6.80
CA MET A 55 20.83 -1.76 5.95
C MET A 55 22.21 -2.02 5.34
N LYS A 56 22.97 -0.98 5.00
CA LYS A 56 24.36 -1.13 4.55
C LYS A 56 25.25 -1.64 5.68
N ALA A 57 24.97 -1.26 6.93
CA ALA A 57 25.66 -1.78 8.10
C ALA A 57 25.24 -3.22 8.45
N ASN A 58 24.04 -3.66 8.06
CA ASN A 58 23.54 -5.02 8.29
C ASN A 58 23.08 -5.69 6.96
N PRO A 59 23.97 -6.38 6.24
CA PRO A 59 23.65 -6.98 4.94
C PRO A 59 22.58 -8.09 5.01
N GLU A 60 22.38 -8.74 6.16
CA GLU A 60 21.32 -9.74 6.34
C GLU A 60 19.92 -9.11 6.27
N SER A 61 19.78 -7.90 6.80
CA SER A 61 18.54 -7.11 6.71
C SER A 61 18.20 -6.75 5.25
N MET A 62 19.23 -6.47 4.43
CA MET A 62 19.07 -6.23 2.99
C MET A 62 18.61 -7.46 2.23
N VAL A 63 19.15 -8.64 2.57
CA VAL A 63 18.72 -9.91 2.00
C VAL A 63 17.25 -10.20 2.37
N LEU A 64 16.82 -9.93 3.60
CA LEU A 64 15.42 -10.11 4.01
C LEU A 64 14.46 -9.18 3.26
N MET A 65 14.83 -7.91 3.07
CA MET A 65 14.01 -6.98 2.30
C MET A 65 13.98 -7.34 0.80
N LEU A 66 15.12 -7.73 0.21
CA LEU A 66 15.17 -8.24 -1.17
C LEU A 66 14.33 -9.52 -1.32
N ALA A 67 14.36 -10.40 -0.32
CA ALA A 67 13.52 -11.59 -0.26
C ALA A 67 12.04 -11.24 -0.11
N GLN A 68 11.68 -10.18 0.61
CA GLN A 68 10.30 -9.71 0.71
C GLN A 68 9.80 -9.06 -0.59
N LEU A 69 10.65 -8.28 -1.28
CA LEU A 69 10.34 -7.69 -2.59
C LEU A 69 10.29 -8.75 -3.70
N ALA A 70 11.15 -9.76 -3.66
CA ALA A 70 11.15 -10.89 -4.59
C ALA A 70 10.04 -11.90 -4.28
N GLY A 71 9.75 -12.13 -3.00
CA GLY A 71 8.71 -13.02 -2.51
C GLY A 71 7.29 -12.53 -2.81
N ASN A 72 7.11 -11.21 -3.01
CA ASN A 72 5.86 -10.64 -3.51
C ASN A 72 5.55 -10.99 -4.99
N ARG A 73 6.34 -11.85 -5.64
CA ARG A 73 6.07 -12.42 -6.98
C ARG A 73 6.04 -13.96 -7.04
N ALA A 74 6.07 -14.67 -5.92
CA ALA A 74 6.15 -16.13 -5.94
C ALA A 74 5.07 -16.79 -5.08
N ASP A 75 3.85 -16.86 -5.61
CA ASP A 75 2.99 -18.00 -5.35
C ASP A 75 3.53 -19.19 -6.15
N TYR A 76 4.47 -19.93 -5.58
CA TYR A 76 4.68 -21.33 -5.94
C TYR A 76 4.44 -22.17 -4.68
N LYS A 77 3.39 -22.97 -4.74
CA LYS A 77 3.10 -24.03 -3.78
C LYS A 77 4.32 -24.94 -3.66
N GLU A 78 4.88 -25.09 -2.46
CA GLU A 78 4.99 -26.40 -1.81
C GLU A 78 5.22 -26.22 -0.31
N LYS A 79 4.63 -27.14 0.46
CA LYS A 79 4.53 -27.16 1.91
C LYS A 79 5.88 -27.48 2.54
N GLN A 80 6.12 -26.88 3.72
CA GLN A 80 6.65 -27.45 4.98
C GLN A 80 7.95 -28.30 4.92
N VAL A 81 8.90 -28.29 5.84
CA VAL A 81 9.13 -27.73 7.19
C VAL A 81 10.57 -28.20 7.56
N GLU A 82 11.12 -27.65 8.64
CA GLU A 82 12.23 -28.21 9.45
C GLU A 82 13.67 -27.91 9.06
N GLY A 83 14.30 -27.10 9.93
CA GLY A 83 15.41 -27.60 10.74
C GLY A 83 16.76 -27.67 10.05
N TYR A 84 17.58 -26.65 10.31
CA TYR A 84 19.04 -26.72 10.22
C TYR A 84 19.55 -27.79 11.21
N GLY A 85 19.56 -29.03 10.75
CA GLY A 85 20.12 -30.20 11.41
C GLY A 85 21.00 -30.95 10.42
N LEU A 86 22.27 -30.59 10.38
CA LEU A 86 23.34 -31.28 9.66
C LEU A 86 23.56 -32.68 10.26
N SER A 87 23.13 -33.75 9.57
CA SER A 87 23.59 -35.15 9.66
C SER A 87 22.60 -36.01 8.86
N SER A 88 22.88 -37.14 8.25
CA SER A 88 24.04 -37.96 7.98
C SER A 88 23.51 -39.00 6.97
N LEU A 89 24.39 -39.51 6.13
CA LEU A 89 24.19 -40.58 5.16
C LEU A 89 23.16 -41.65 5.56
N ALA A 90 22.26 -42.03 4.64
CA ALA A 90 21.91 -43.43 4.42
C ALA A 90 21.17 -43.62 3.08
N SER A 91 21.71 -44.53 2.28
CA SER A 91 21.21 -45.06 1.03
C SER A 91 19.79 -45.66 1.11
N GLY A 92 19.10 -45.73 -0.03
CA GLY A 92 18.04 -46.72 -0.23
C GLY A 92 17.01 -46.34 -1.29
N ASP A 93 17.14 -46.95 -2.47
CA ASP A 93 16.11 -47.06 -3.50
C ASP A 93 14.72 -47.45 -2.94
N ASN A 94 13.64 -46.86 -3.46
CA ASN A 94 12.66 -47.59 -4.30
C ASN A 94 11.42 -46.77 -4.69
N LEU A 95 10.91 -47.13 -5.87
CA LEU A 95 9.77 -46.59 -6.62
C LEU A 95 8.38 -46.94 -6.05
N LYS A 96 7.36 -46.26 -6.63
CA LYS A 96 5.88 -46.42 -6.57
C LYS A 96 5.19 -45.48 -5.58
N GLY A 97 4.11 -44.77 -5.91
CA GLY A 97 3.16 -44.92 -7.01
C GLY A 97 1.75 -44.69 -6.43
N ASN A 98 1.16 -43.56 -6.83
CA ASN A 98 -0.26 -43.18 -6.87
C ASN A 98 -1.30 -43.65 -5.82
N GLU A 99 -2.06 -42.63 -5.38
CA GLU A 99 -3.51 -42.63 -5.11
C GLU A 99 -4.08 -43.32 -3.86
N THR A 100 -4.65 -42.50 -2.97
CA THR A 100 -6.01 -42.68 -2.44
C THR A 100 -6.56 -41.35 -1.93
N LYS A 101 -7.64 -40.87 -2.56
CA LYS A 101 -8.53 -39.85 -2.01
C LYS A 101 -9.56 -40.53 -1.11
N SER A 102 -9.99 -39.78 -0.09
CA SER A 102 -11.25 -39.87 0.67
C SER A 102 -11.02 -40.15 2.16
N GLY A 103 -11.49 -39.21 2.99
CA GLY A 103 -11.36 -39.31 4.44
C GLY A 103 -11.94 -38.10 5.14
N ASN A 104 -13.27 -37.97 5.08
CA ASN A 104 -14.07 -37.08 5.91
C ASN A 104 -13.72 -37.29 7.40
N PHE A 105 -13.23 -36.27 8.09
CA PHE A 105 -13.10 -36.28 9.55
C PHE A 105 -13.57 -34.95 10.14
N ASN A 106 -14.87 -34.92 10.45
CA ASN A 106 -15.41 -34.08 11.51
C ASN A 106 -14.76 -34.47 12.83
N ARG A 107 -14.06 -33.53 13.48
CA ARG A 107 -13.83 -33.57 14.94
C ARG A 107 -13.85 -32.17 15.55
N ASN A 108 -14.77 -32.04 16.51
CA ASN A 108 -14.70 -31.21 17.72
C ASN A 108 -15.00 -29.71 17.52
N LYS A 109 -16.18 -29.24 17.89
CA LYS A 109 -16.63 -28.94 19.28
C LYS A 109 -15.80 -27.79 19.88
N GLU A 110 -16.28 -26.58 19.66
CA GLU A 110 -16.56 -25.63 20.75
C GLU A 110 -17.40 -24.47 20.23
N MET A 111 -18.61 -24.36 20.80
CA MET A 111 -19.48 -23.23 20.65
C MET A 111 -18.84 -22.02 21.32
N ARG A 112 -18.11 -21.23 20.55
CA ARG A 112 -18.08 -19.79 20.78
C ARG A 112 -19.06 -19.21 19.78
N MET A 113 -20.09 -18.54 20.30
CA MET A 113 -20.95 -17.63 19.54
C MET A 113 -20.11 -16.42 19.08
N ALA A 114 -19.01 -16.67 18.38
CA ALA A 114 -18.46 -15.70 17.46
C ALA A 114 -19.49 -15.68 16.33
N THR A 115 -20.23 -14.57 16.19
CA THR A 115 -20.89 -14.23 14.94
C THR A 115 -19.87 -14.48 13.84
N LYS A 116 -19.99 -15.64 13.18
CA LYS A 116 -19.04 -16.05 12.14
C LYS A 116 -19.21 -15.01 11.06
N LEU A 117 -18.26 -14.07 11.01
CA LEU A 117 -18.18 -13.10 9.93
C LEU A 117 -18.26 -13.91 8.62
N PRO A 118 -19.10 -13.48 7.66
CA PRO A 118 -19.24 -14.20 6.41
C PRO A 118 -17.86 -14.48 5.85
N LYS A 119 -17.58 -15.75 5.52
CA LYS A 119 -16.36 -16.10 4.79
C LYS A 119 -16.50 -15.51 3.40
N ILE A 120 -16.09 -14.26 3.27
CA ILE A 120 -15.97 -13.57 1.99
C ILE A 120 -14.63 -14.01 1.42
N ASP A 121 -14.60 -14.35 0.12
CA ASP A 121 -13.36 -14.67 -0.59
C ASP A 121 -12.63 -13.39 -1.02
N PHE A 122 -11.30 -13.47 -1.14
CA PHE A 122 -10.50 -12.34 -1.57
C PHE A 122 -10.87 -11.96 -3.03
N PRO A 123 -11.16 -10.69 -3.34
CA PRO A 123 -11.66 -10.31 -4.65
C PRO A 123 -10.56 -10.45 -5.73
N TYR A 124 -10.89 -11.13 -6.83
CA TYR A 124 -10.03 -11.22 -8.01
C TYR A 124 -9.97 -9.90 -8.79
N PHE A 125 -8.77 -9.50 -9.23
CA PHE A 125 -8.58 -8.31 -10.06
C PHE A 125 -8.58 -8.69 -11.55
N SER A 126 -9.60 -8.27 -12.28
CA SER A 126 -9.74 -8.53 -13.71
C SER A 126 -8.98 -7.52 -14.60
N GLY A 127 -8.36 -6.49 -14.03
CA GLY A 127 -7.70 -5.41 -14.78
C GLY A 127 -8.60 -4.20 -15.06
N GLU A 128 -9.92 -4.36 -14.98
CA GLU A 128 -10.88 -3.26 -15.10
C GLU A 128 -11.33 -2.73 -13.72
N GLY A 129 -11.71 -1.45 -13.66
CA GLY A 129 -12.31 -0.87 -12.44
C GLY A 129 -11.43 -0.93 -11.19
N PRO A 130 -10.18 -0.41 -11.21
CA PRO A 130 -9.25 -0.50 -10.08
C PRO A 130 -9.81 0.09 -8.78
N ARG A 131 -10.67 1.13 -8.89
CA ARG A 131 -11.34 1.75 -7.74
C ARG A 131 -12.37 0.82 -7.09
N GLU A 132 -13.14 0.08 -7.87
CA GLU A 132 -14.14 -0.86 -7.35
C GLU A 132 -13.49 -2.08 -6.74
N TRP A 133 -12.42 -2.58 -7.37
CA TRP A 133 -11.62 -3.66 -6.82
C TRP A 133 -11.02 -3.26 -5.46
N LEU A 134 -10.41 -2.08 -5.37
CA LEU A 134 -9.82 -1.59 -4.11
C LEU A 134 -10.87 -1.48 -2.99
N ARG A 135 -12.09 -1.02 -3.31
CA ARG A 135 -13.20 -0.98 -2.32
C ARG A 135 -13.57 -2.37 -1.82
N LYS A 136 -13.67 -3.36 -2.72
CA LYS A 136 -13.95 -4.76 -2.35
C LYS A 136 -12.82 -5.36 -1.52
N ALA A 137 -11.57 -5.08 -1.87
CA ALA A 137 -10.39 -5.55 -1.15
C ALA A 137 -10.32 -4.95 0.26
N ASN A 138 -10.53 -3.64 0.40
CA ASN A 138 -10.60 -2.99 1.71
C ASN A 138 -11.72 -3.57 2.58
N LYS A 139 -12.88 -3.88 2.00
CA LYS A 139 -13.98 -4.53 2.74
C LYS A 139 -13.59 -5.93 3.24
N TYR A 140 -12.84 -6.69 2.44
CA TYR A 140 -12.34 -8.01 2.85
C TYR A 140 -11.42 -7.91 4.08
N PHE A 141 -10.44 -6.99 4.08
CA PHE A 141 -9.49 -6.79 5.20
C PHE A 141 -10.10 -6.16 6.46
N GLN A 142 -11.31 -5.59 6.37
CA GLN A 142 -12.04 -5.12 7.56
C GLN A 142 -12.79 -6.24 8.28
N ILE A 143 -13.03 -7.35 7.58
CA ILE A 143 -13.87 -8.46 8.03
C ILE A 143 -13.02 -9.67 8.47
N HIS A 144 -11.83 -9.85 7.87
CA HIS A 144 -10.84 -10.86 8.22
C HIS A 144 -9.64 -10.23 8.91
#